data_AF-A0A1C5JI50-F1
#
_entry.id   AF-A0A1C5JI50-F1
#
_cell.length_a   1.000
_cell.length_b   1.000
_cell.length_c   1.000
_cell.angle_alpha   90.00
_cell.angle_beta   90.00
_cell.angle_gamma   90.00
#
_symmetry.space_group_name_H-M   'P 1'
#
loop_
_entity.id
_entity.type
_entity.pdbx_description
1 polymer ?
#
loop_
_entity_poly.entity_id
_entity_poly.type
_entity_poly.pdbx_seq_one_letter_code
_entity_poly.pdbx_strand_id
1 'polypeptide(L)'
;MIEAVISAALVKIAEGSGSALVEAIRQRFARSPEPTEAIGTLDRVTRDDRSPADVERLRALLVRYAAEDPAFLGRLAQETRPAGATNVVAGSNVGKLIQTNQVGDVSM
;
A
#
# COMPACT_ATOMS: atom_id res chain seq x y z
N MET A 1 -13.08 -6.63 2.25
CA MET A 1 -12.12 -5.52 2.39
C MET A 1 -10.88 -5.74 1.53
N ILE A 2 -10.19 -6.89 1.65
CA ILE A 2 -9.01 -7.25 0.83
C ILE A 2 -9.29 -7.15 -0.68
N GLU A 3 -10.36 -7.80 -1.17
CA GLU A 3 -10.75 -7.79 -2.59
C GLU A 3 -10.94 -6.38 -3.18
N ALA A 4 -11.51 -5.45 -2.41
CA ALA A 4 -11.76 -4.08 -2.86
C ALA A 4 -10.45 -3.29 -3.00
N VAL A 5 -9.53 -3.46 -2.04
CA VAL A 5 -8.19 -2.85 -2.09
C VAL A 5 -7.40 -3.37 -3.28
N ILE A 6 -7.47 -4.68 -3.54
CA ILE A 6 -6.75 -5.31 -4.66
C ILE A 6 -7.34 -4.87 -6.00
N SER A 7 -8.67 -4.83 -6.12
CA SER A 7 -9.32 -4.34 -7.33
C SER A 7 -8.93 -2.89 -7.64
N ALA A 8 -8.91 -2.02 -6.62
CA ALA A 8 -8.46 -0.63 -6.77
C ALA A 8 -6.96 -0.54 -7.14
N ALA A 9 -6.11 -1.41 -6.59
CA ALA A 9 -4.69 -1.45 -6.93
C ALA A 9 -4.48 -1.85 -8.40
N LEU A 10 -5.19 -2.88 -8.86
CA LEU A 10 -5.12 -3.34 -10.25
C LEU A 10 -5.61 -2.27 -11.23
N VAL A 11 -6.64 -1.49 -10.88
CA VAL A 11 -7.10 -0.35 -11.69
C VAL A 11 -6.04 0.74 -11.77
N LYS A 12 -5.41 1.15 -10.66
CA LYS A 12 -4.32 2.15 -10.72
C LYS A 12 -3.11 1.67 -11.53
N ILE A 13 -2.78 0.37 -11.43
CA ILE A 13 -1.71 -0.23 -12.23
C ILE A 13 -2.09 -0.21 -13.72
N ALA A 14 -3.34 -0.54 -14.04
CA ALA A 14 -3.90 -0.49 -15.39
C ALA A 14 -3.86 0.92 -16.01
N GLU A 15 -4.09 1.94 -15.20
CA GLU A 15 -4.09 3.34 -15.61
C GLU A 15 -2.68 3.94 -15.72
N GLY A 16 -1.63 3.17 -15.36
CA GLY A 16 -0.25 3.66 -15.32
C GLY A 16 0.04 4.64 -14.17
N SER A 17 -0.96 4.96 -13.34
CA SER A 17 -0.86 5.87 -12.18
C SER A 17 -0.37 5.17 -10.91
N GLY A 18 -0.15 3.86 -10.96
CA GLY A 18 0.20 3.00 -9.82
C GLY A 18 1.69 2.70 -9.65
N SER A 19 2.63 3.56 -10.06
CA SER A 19 4.09 3.25 -9.96
C SER A 19 4.54 2.89 -8.53
N ALA A 20 4.04 3.60 -7.51
CA ALA A 20 4.29 3.29 -6.11
C ALA A 20 3.70 1.94 -5.68
N LEU A 21 2.53 1.57 -6.23
CA LEU A 21 1.93 0.24 -6.03
C LEU A 21 2.77 -0.87 -6.65
N VAL A 22 3.24 -0.66 -7.89
CA VAL A 22 4.10 -1.62 -8.60
C VAL A 22 5.38 -1.87 -7.81
N GLU A 23 6.04 -0.82 -7.30
CA GLU A 23 7.23 -0.96 -6.47
C GLU A 23 6.95 -1.68 -5.14
N ALA A 24 5.85 -1.36 -4.46
CA ALA A 24 5.47 -2.04 -3.23
C ALA A 24 5.19 -3.54 -3.47
N ILE A 25 4.52 -3.89 -4.56
CA ILE A 25 4.25 -5.29 -4.94
C ILE A 25 5.56 -5.99 -5.32
N ARG A 26 6.42 -5.34 -6.11
CA ARG A 26 7.73 -5.88 -6.51
C ARG A 26 8.63 -6.17 -5.31
N GLN A 27 8.70 -5.26 -4.33
CA GLN A 27 9.45 -5.49 -3.08
C GLN A 27 8.91 -6.67 -2.28
N ARG A 28 7.59 -6.87 -2.24
CA ARG A 28 6.98 -8.00 -1.54
C ARG A 28 7.22 -9.32 -2.27
N PHE A 29 7.14 -9.31 -3.60
CA PHE A 29 7.40 -10.48 -4.46
C PHE A 29 8.86 -10.89 -4.44
N ALA A 30 9.80 -9.94 -4.33
CA ALA A 30 11.22 -10.25 -4.16
C ALA A 30 11.52 -11.04 -2.86
N ARG A 31 10.62 -11.01 -1.87
CA ARG A 31 10.70 -11.76 -0.62
C ARG A 31 9.87 -13.05 -0.62
N SER A 32 9.19 -13.36 -1.73
CA SER A 32 8.43 -14.60 -1.90
C SER A 32 9.37 -15.77 -2.24
N PRO A 33 8.97 -17.02 -1.95
CA PRO A 33 9.68 -18.21 -2.39
C PRO A 33 9.81 -18.33 -3.92
N GLU A 34 8.89 -17.72 -4.68
CA GLU A 34 8.85 -17.77 -6.15
C GLU A 34 8.87 -16.35 -6.76
N PRO A 35 9.98 -15.60 -6.62
CA PRO A 35 10.04 -14.20 -7.00
C PRO A 35 9.99 -14.00 -8.51
N THR A 36 10.63 -14.89 -9.29
CA THR A 36 10.74 -14.76 -10.75
C THR A 36 9.39 -14.82 -11.45
N GLU A 37 8.53 -15.79 -11.09
CA GLU A 37 7.20 -15.92 -11.71
C GLU A 37 6.28 -14.77 -11.28
N ALA A 38 6.31 -14.41 -10.00
CA ALA A 38 5.48 -13.35 -9.46
C ALA A 38 5.84 -11.98 -10.08
N ILE A 39 7.14 -11.64 -10.13
CA ILE A 39 7.63 -10.41 -10.76
C ILE A 39 7.35 -10.43 -12.27
N GLY A 40 7.58 -11.57 -12.95
CA GLY A 40 7.27 -11.71 -14.37
C GLY A 40 5.77 -11.54 -14.69
N THR A 41 4.89 -11.91 -13.77
CA THR A 41 3.44 -11.67 -13.90
C THR A 41 3.12 -10.18 -13.71
N LEU A 42 3.71 -9.52 -12.70
CA LEU A 42 3.56 -8.07 -12.50
C LEU A 42 4.05 -7.26 -13.71
N ASP A 43 5.20 -7.63 -14.28
CA ASP A 43 5.78 -6.95 -15.44
C ASP A 43 4.92 -7.12 -16.70
N ARG A 44 4.21 -8.24 -16.85
CA ARG A 44 3.25 -8.44 -17.95
C ARG A 44 1.99 -7.61 -17.76
N VAL A 45 1.48 -7.48 -16.53
CA VAL A 45 0.28 -6.68 -16.24
C VAL A 45 0.52 -5.18 -16.37
N THR A 46 1.75 -4.71 -16.12
CA THR A 46 2.15 -3.30 -16.23
C THR A 46 2.49 -2.86 -17.66
N ARG A 47 2.59 -3.81 -18.60
CA ARG A 47 2.78 -3.53 -20.04
C ARG A 47 1.43 -3.41 -20.75
N ASP A 48 1.44 -2.77 -21.91
CA ASP A 48 0.25 -2.56 -22.75
C ASP A 48 -0.35 -3.87 -23.31
N ASP A 49 0.41 -4.97 -23.26
CA ASP A 49 0.02 -6.31 -23.75
C ASP A 49 -0.50 -7.24 -22.64
N ARG A 50 -1.20 -6.68 -21.66
CA ARG A 50 -1.71 -7.45 -20.51
C ARG A 50 -2.86 -8.38 -20.91
N SER A 51 -2.69 -9.67 -20.64
CA SER A 51 -3.76 -10.67 -20.80
C SER A 51 -4.68 -10.71 -19.57
N PRO A 52 -6.00 -10.96 -19.74
CA PRO A 52 -6.92 -11.21 -18.62
C PRO A 52 -6.42 -12.32 -17.68
N ALA A 53 -5.73 -13.33 -18.22
CA ALA A 53 -5.15 -14.42 -17.44
C ALA A 53 -4.02 -13.94 -16.52
N ASP A 54 -3.23 -12.96 -16.97
CA ASP A 54 -2.14 -12.39 -16.17
C ASP A 54 -2.67 -11.47 -15.07
N VAL A 55 -3.74 -10.72 -15.35
CA VAL A 55 -4.43 -9.90 -14.35
C VAL A 55 -5.04 -10.78 -13.26
N GLU A 56 -5.70 -11.88 -13.63
CA GLU A 56 -6.30 -12.80 -12.65
C GLU A 56 -5.23 -13.53 -11.83
N ARG A 57 -4.12 -13.94 -12.47
CA ARG A 57 -2.98 -14.52 -11.76
C ARG A 57 -2.37 -13.52 -10.77
N LEU A 58 -2.20 -12.26 -11.18
CA LEU A 58 -1.71 -11.21 -10.28
C LEU A 58 -2.69 -10.96 -9.14
N ARG A 59 -4.00 -10.92 -9.40
CA ARG A 59 -5.04 -10.80 -8.38
C ARG A 59 -4.91 -11.89 -7.33
N ALA A 60 -4.83 -13.16 -7.75
CA ALA A 60 -4.72 -14.29 -6.84
C ALA A 60 -3.47 -14.20 -5.95
N LEU A 61 -2.32 -13.81 -6.52
CA LEU A 61 -1.08 -13.58 -5.77
C LEU A 61 -1.25 -12.46 -4.75
N LEU A 62 -1.83 -11.33 -5.14
CA LEU A 62 -2.08 -10.21 -4.24
C LEU A 62 -3.02 -10.58 -3.10
N VAL A 63 -4.08 -11.36 -3.37
CA VAL A 63 -5.03 -11.82 -2.34
C VAL A 63 -4.31 -12.70 -1.32
N ARG A 64 -3.52 -13.66 -1.81
CA ARG A 64 -2.74 -14.56 -0.96
C ARG A 64 -1.78 -13.78 -0.08
N TYR A 65 -0.94 -12.91 -0.65
CA TYR A 65 0.03 -12.16 0.13
C TYR A 65 -0.60 -11.12 1.06
N ALA A 66 -1.72 -10.52 0.68
CA ALA A 66 -2.46 -9.61 1.56
C ALA A 66 -3.09 -10.33 2.75
N ALA A 67 -3.46 -11.61 2.60
CA ALA A 67 -3.94 -12.44 3.70
C ALA A 67 -2.79 -12.91 4.61
N GLU A 68 -1.62 -13.20 4.04
CA GLU A 68 -0.42 -13.63 4.78
C GLU A 68 0.31 -12.46 5.48
N ASP A 69 0.21 -11.24 4.94
CA ASP A 69 0.96 -10.06 5.40
C ASP A 69 0.03 -8.83 5.54
N PRO A 70 -0.48 -8.56 6.76
CA PRO A 70 -1.35 -7.41 7.02
C PRO A 70 -0.67 -6.06 6.77
N ALA A 71 0.66 -5.98 6.92
CA ALA A 71 1.40 -4.74 6.66
C ALA A 71 1.46 -4.44 5.16
N PHE A 72 1.58 -5.48 4.33
CA PHE A 72 1.45 -5.36 2.88
C PHE A 72 0.06 -4.88 2.47
N LEU A 73 -1.01 -5.46 3.04
CA LEU A 73 -2.38 -5.00 2.80
C LEU A 73 -2.57 -3.52 3.20
N GLY A 74 -2.00 -3.11 4.34
CA GLY A 74 -2.05 -1.72 4.79
C GLY A 74 -1.39 -0.75 3.80
N ARG A 75 -0.23 -1.12 3.23
CA ARG A 75 0.43 -0.33 2.18
C ARG A 75 -0.40 -0.25 0.91
N LEU A 76 -0.95 -1.37 0.42
CA LEU A 76 -1.85 -1.36 -0.74
C LEU A 76 -3.05 -0.44 -0.50
N ALA A 77 -3.65 -0.48 0.69
CA ALA A 77 -4.78 0.37 1.05
C ALA A 77 -4.42 1.87 1.10
N GLN A 78 -3.21 2.21 1.56
CA GLN A 78 -2.73 3.60 1.57
C GLN A 78 -2.50 4.13 0.15
N GLU A 79 -1.81 3.35 -0.68
CA GLU A 79 -1.49 3.74 -2.06
C GLU A 79 -2.71 3.73 -2.99
N THR A 80 -3.75 2.95 -2.67
CA THR A 80 -5.02 2.95 -3.41
C THR A 80 -6.00 4.04 -2.98
N ARG A 81 -5.80 4.68 -1.82
CA ARG A 81 -6.66 5.80 -1.41
C ARG A 81 -6.60 6.94 -2.43
N PRO A 82 -7.73 7.61 -2.70
CA PRO A 82 -7.71 8.87 -3.43
C PRO A 82 -6.96 9.92 -2.59
N ALA A 83 -6.14 10.74 -3.25
CA ALA A 83 -5.29 11.76 -2.63
C ALA A 83 -6.07 12.81 -1.78
N GLY A 84 -7.40 12.79 -1.80
CA GLY A 84 -8.27 13.63 -0.97
C GLY A 84 -8.60 13.07 0.43
N ALA A 85 -8.08 11.90 0.82
CA ALA A 85 -8.41 11.25 2.10
C ALA A 85 -7.24 11.16 3.11
N THR A 86 -6.17 11.92 2.92
CA THR A 86 -5.07 12.06 3.89
C THR A 86 -5.41 13.07 4.97
N ASN A 87 -6.38 12.71 5.83
CA ASN A 87 -6.50 13.36 7.12
C ASN A 87 -6.93 12.37 8.21
N VAL A 88 -6.20 11.27 8.37
CA VAL A 88 -6.30 10.45 9.59
C VAL A 88 -4.93 9.89 9.98
N VAL A 89 -4.24 10.67 10.83
CA VAL A 89 -3.45 10.25 12.00
C VAL A 89 -2.55 9.01 11.80
N ALA A 90 -1.41 9.20 11.16
CA ALA A 90 -0.21 8.41 11.44
C ALA A 90 0.63 9.21 12.44
N GLY A 91 0.41 8.95 13.74
CA GLY A 91 1.13 9.65 14.79
C GLY A 91 0.68 9.20 16.19
N SER A 92 1.01 7.96 16.54
CA SER A 92 1.18 7.63 17.96
C SER A 92 2.19 8.61 18.57
N ASN A 93 1.84 9.15 19.74
CA ASN A 93 2.60 10.08 20.60
C ASN A 93 2.40 11.59 20.39
N VAL A 94 1.18 12.07 20.68
CA VAL A 94 1.00 13.41 21.28
C VAL A 94 0.43 13.26 22.70
N GLY A 95 0.99 12.33 23.46
CA GLY A 95 0.73 12.17 24.90
C GLY A 95 1.58 13.09 25.79
N LYS A 96 2.21 14.15 25.26
CA LYS A 96 3.13 15.02 26.02
C LYS A 96 3.04 16.52 25.72
N LEU A 97 1.88 17.04 25.28
CA LEU A 97 1.70 18.49 25.12
C LEU A 97 0.78 19.16 26.16
N ILE A 98 0.37 18.45 27.22
CA ILE A 98 -0.33 19.05 28.37
C ILE A 98 0.44 18.74 29.65
N GLN A 99 1.68 19.22 29.77
CA GLN A 99 2.30 19.32 31.09
C GLN A 99 3.51 20.25 31.16
N THR A 100 3.46 21.46 30.60
CA THR A 100 4.36 22.53 31.07
C THR A 100 3.79 23.90 30.75
N ASN A 101 3.05 24.47 31.70
CA ASN A 101 3.04 25.91 31.92
C ASN A 101 2.55 26.19 33.34
N GLN A 102 3.35 25.75 34.30
CA GLN A 102 3.33 26.31 35.65
C GLN A 102 4.79 26.52 36.09
N VAL A 103 5.39 27.59 35.59
CA VAL A 103 6.55 28.33 36.13
C VAL A 103 6.74 29.56 35.21
N GLY A 104 6.79 30.81 35.65
CA GLY A 104 6.87 31.32 37.01
C GLY A 104 6.33 32.74 37.11
N ASP A 105 6.05 33.08 38.36
CA ASP A 105 6.12 34.40 38.95
C ASP A 105 7.25 35.27 38.34
N VAL A 106 6.91 36.46 37.83
CA VAL A 106 7.80 37.62 37.88
C VAL A 106 6.91 38.85 38.14
N SER A 107 7.06 39.40 39.33
CA SER A 107 6.51 40.67 39.76
C SER A 107 7.03 41.83 38.91
N MET A 108 6.17 42.79 38.54
CA MET A 108 6.34 44.23 38.84
C MET A 108 5.03 44.98 38.60
#